data_AF-Q15BA4-F1
#
_entry.id   AF-Q15BA4-F1
#
_cell.length_a   1.000
_cell.length_b   1.000
_cell.length_c   1.000
_cell.angle_alpha   90.00
_cell.angle_beta   90.00
_cell.angle_gamma   90.00
#
_symmetry.space_group_name_H-M   'P 1'
#
loop_
_entity.id
_entity.type
_entity.pdbx_description
1 polymer ?
#
loop_
_entity_poly.entity_id
_entity_poly.type
_entity_poly.pdbx_seq_one_letter_code
_entity_poly.pdbx_strand_id
1 'polypeptide(L)'
;IDEKWFNITRKTERYYTVQGEHEPTRTCKNKNYIPKIMLLTALARPRFDFDGNCTFDGKIGCFPLVTYEPAKRSSANRPAGTIEMKPIESITKEIIRTFLIEKVLPAIRAQWPREDANKPGDIQQDNA
;
A
#
# COMPACT_ATOMS: atom_id res chain seq x y z
N ILE A 1 2.08 11.78 6.12
CA ILE A 1 1.56 10.75 5.20
C ILE A 1 2.35 10.84 3.90
N ASP A 2 2.48 9.73 3.19
CA ASP A 2 3.37 9.66 2.02
C ASP A 2 2.91 8.60 1.02
N GLU A 3 3.22 8.83 -0.24
CA GLU A 3 2.88 8.01 -1.39
C GLU A 3 4.10 7.22 -1.89
N LYS A 4 3.93 5.91 -2.12
CA LYS A 4 5.03 5.08 -2.63
C LYS A 4 4.60 4.04 -3.65
N TRP A 5 5.33 4.00 -4.77
CA TRP A 5 5.22 2.95 -5.79
C TRP A 5 5.95 1.67 -5.39
N PHE A 6 5.26 0.54 -5.50
CA PHE A 6 5.80 -0.81 -5.31
C PHE A 6 5.64 -1.63 -6.58
N ASN A 7 6.69 -2.35 -6.97
CA ASN A 7 6.59 -3.33 -8.05
C ASN A 7 5.99 -4.62 -7.47
N ILE A 8 4.99 -5.19 -8.14
CA ILE A 8 4.34 -6.44 -7.75
C ILE A 8 5.23 -7.61 -8.21
N THR A 9 6.41 -7.70 -7.60
CA THR A 9 7.37 -8.78 -7.78
C THR A 9 8.25 -8.89 -6.54
N ARG A 10 8.72 -10.09 -6.24
CA ARG A 10 9.75 -10.27 -5.21
C ARG A 10 11.10 -9.87 -5.79
N LYS A 11 11.93 -9.16 -5.00
CA LYS A 11 13.31 -8.88 -5.39
C LYS A 11 14.17 -10.14 -5.32
N THR A 12 13.93 -10.95 -4.28
CA THR A 12 14.64 -12.20 -4.00
C THR A 12 13.63 -13.32 -3.79
N GLU A 13 13.96 -14.51 -4.29
CA GLU A 13 13.18 -15.73 -4.11
C GLU A 13 14.10 -16.81 -3.54
N ARG A 14 13.53 -17.70 -2.72
CA ARG A 14 14.25 -18.85 -2.18
C ARG A 14 13.76 -20.08 -2.91
N TYR A 15 14.69 -20.88 -3.39
CA TYR A 15 14.43 -22.14 -4.07
C TYR A 15 15.01 -23.28 -3.24
N TYR A 16 14.32 -24.41 -3.21
CA TYR A 16 14.88 -25.65 -2.69
C TYR A 16 15.57 -26.36 -3.85
N THR A 17 16.85 -26.72 -3.69
CA THR A 17 17.63 -27.47 -4.67
C THR A 17 18.09 -28.80 -4.07
N VAL A 18 18.26 -29.79 -4.92
CA VAL A 18 18.87 -31.07 -4.51
C VAL A 18 20.40 -30.92 -4.46
N GLN A 19 21.10 -31.71 -3.63
CA GLN A 19 22.57 -31.69 -3.59
C GLN A 19 23.17 -31.95 -4.98
N GLY A 20 24.03 -31.04 -5.43
CA GLY A 20 24.71 -31.12 -6.73
C GLY A 20 23.97 -30.42 -7.89
N GLU A 21 22.75 -29.94 -7.67
CA GLU A 21 22.01 -29.17 -8.67
C GLU A 21 22.56 -27.73 -8.79
N HIS A 22 22.61 -27.20 -10.01
CA HIS A 22 23.06 -25.83 -10.25
C HIS A 22 22.08 -24.82 -9.65
N GLU A 23 22.61 -23.71 -9.14
CA GLU A 23 21.77 -22.69 -8.52
C GLU A 23 20.78 -22.10 -9.55
N PRO A 24 19.48 -22.05 -9.23
CA PRO A 24 18.48 -21.61 -10.19
C PRO A 24 18.68 -20.12 -10.52
N THR A 25 18.85 -19.84 -11.81
CA THR A 25 18.97 -18.47 -12.30
C THR A 25 17.57 -17.88 -12.50
N ARG A 26 17.27 -16.81 -11.76
CA ARG A 26 16.01 -16.08 -11.93
C ARG A 26 16.12 -15.08 -13.08
N THR A 27 15.31 -15.29 -14.11
CA THR A 27 15.08 -14.28 -15.16
C THR A 27 13.84 -13.44 -14.81
N CYS A 28 13.89 -12.16 -15.11
CA CYS A 28 12.77 -11.24 -14.89
C CYS A 28 12.53 -10.38 -16.11
N LYS A 29 11.27 -10.01 -16.34
CA LYS A 29 10.93 -9.01 -17.35
C LYS A 29 11.54 -7.66 -16.97
N ASN A 30 11.75 -6.81 -17.98
CA ASN A 30 12.17 -5.43 -17.76
C ASN A 30 11.18 -4.73 -16.80
N LYS A 31 11.70 -3.95 -15.85
CA LYS A 31 10.97 -3.26 -14.78
C LYS A 31 9.76 -2.45 -15.27
N ASN A 32 9.81 -1.93 -16.49
CA ASN A 32 8.70 -1.16 -17.09
C ASN A 32 7.46 -2.02 -17.39
N TYR A 33 7.63 -3.35 -17.52
CA TYR A 33 6.56 -4.31 -17.77
C TYR A 33 6.11 -5.07 -16.51
N ILE A 34 6.69 -4.74 -15.35
CA ILE A 34 6.26 -5.31 -14.07
C ILE A 34 5.13 -4.43 -13.54
N PRO A 35 3.96 -5.01 -13.21
CA PRO A 35 2.87 -4.25 -12.61
C PRO A 35 3.34 -3.49 -11.37
N LYS A 36 2.89 -2.25 -11.22
CA LYS A 36 3.19 -1.42 -10.05
C LYS A 36 1.89 -1.01 -9.38
N ILE A 37 1.97 -0.75 -8.08
CA ILE A 37 0.88 -0.23 -7.28
C ILE A 37 1.40 0.93 -6.44
N MET A 38 0.63 2.01 -6.35
CA MET A 38 0.92 3.06 -5.39
C MET A 38 0.14 2.82 -4.11
N LEU A 39 0.80 3.00 -2.96
CA LEU A 39 0.15 3.04 -1.67
C LEU A 39 0.35 4.40 -1.02
N LEU A 40 -0.74 5.00 -0.55
CA LEU A 40 -0.73 6.12 0.39
C LEU A 40 -0.66 5.53 1.79
N THR A 41 0.36 5.90 2.56
CA THR A 41 0.58 5.38 3.91
C THR A 41 0.46 6.49 4.93
N ALA A 42 -0.31 6.21 5.99
CA ALA A 42 -0.45 7.10 7.13
C ALA A 42 0.20 6.47 8.36
N LEU A 43 1.16 7.21 8.93
CA LEU A 43 1.85 6.86 10.17
C LEU A 43 1.84 8.09 11.09
N ALA A 44 1.81 7.82 12.39
CA ALA A 44 1.98 8.78 13.47
C ALA A 44 3.10 8.33 14.39
N ARG A 45 3.46 9.19 15.35
CA ARG A 45 4.47 8.87 16.36
C ARG A 45 3.94 7.78 17.31
N PRO A 46 4.67 6.67 17.52
CA PRO A 46 4.31 5.68 18.53
C PRO A 46 4.30 6.28 19.94
N ARG A 47 3.46 5.74 20.82
CA ARG A 47 3.32 6.16 22.22
C ARG A 47 3.48 4.96 23.14
N PHE A 48 4.06 5.25 24.30
CA PHE A 48 4.39 4.27 25.31
C PHE A 48 3.87 4.76 26.66
N ASP A 49 3.45 3.83 27.51
CA ASP A 49 3.13 4.11 28.90
C ASP A 49 4.41 4.30 29.74
N PHE A 50 4.24 4.52 31.05
CA PHE A 50 5.35 4.72 31.98
C PHE A 50 6.25 3.48 32.14
N ASP A 51 5.68 2.30 31.95
CA ASP A 51 6.38 1.02 32.05
C ASP A 51 7.08 0.63 30.72
N GLY A 52 6.93 1.46 29.69
CA GLY A 52 7.55 1.26 28.37
C GLY A 52 6.75 0.34 27.44
N ASN A 53 5.50 0.00 27.75
CA ASN A 53 4.64 -0.75 26.86
C ASN A 53 4.07 0.15 25.77
N CYS A 54 4.04 -0.35 24.53
CA CYS A 54 3.47 0.38 23.40
C CYS A 54 1.94 0.44 23.50
N THR A 55 1.39 1.62 23.73
CA THR A 55 -0.06 1.86 23.80
C THR A 55 -0.65 2.27 22.45
N PHE A 56 0.19 2.82 21.57
CA PHE A 56 -0.17 3.18 20.21
C PHE A 56 1.07 3.04 19.32
N ASP A 57 1.02 2.16 18.33
CA ASP A 57 2.20 1.86 17.50
C ASP A 57 2.41 2.85 16.34
N GLY A 58 1.54 3.84 16.20
CA GLY A 58 1.62 4.84 15.15
C GLY A 58 1.21 4.35 13.77
N LYS A 59 0.85 3.08 13.57
CA LYS A 59 0.54 2.53 12.25
C LYS A 59 -0.94 2.71 11.95
N ILE A 60 -1.28 3.73 11.16
CA ILE A 60 -2.69 4.06 10.86
C ILE A 60 -3.22 3.23 9.70
N GLY A 61 -2.47 3.15 8.59
CA GLY A 61 -2.89 2.31 7.49
C GLY A 61 -2.12 2.54 6.19
N CYS A 62 -2.30 1.58 5.28
CA CYS A 62 -1.81 1.62 3.92
C CYS A 62 -3.01 1.51 2.96
N PHE A 63 -3.17 2.51 2.10
CA PHE A 63 -4.32 2.65 1.23
C PHE A 63 -3.86 2.50 -0.23
N PRO A 64 -4.17 1.37 -0.90
CA PRO A 64 -3.78 1.17 -2.29
C PRO A 64 -4.60 2.07 -3.22
N LEU A 65 -3.93 2.83 -4.08
CA LEU A 65 -4.57 3.65 -5.12
C LEU A 65 -4.88 2.79 -6.33
N VAL A 66 -6.04 2.12 -6.27
CA VAL A 66 -6.51 1.20 -7.31
C VAL A 66 -7.96 1.42 -7.68
N THR A 67 -8.32 1.03 -8.91
CA THR A 67 -9.68 0.86 -9.37
C THR A 67 -9.99 -0.63 -9.52
N TYR A 68 -11.28 -0.97 -9.39
CA TYR A 68 -11.79 -2.31 -9.67
C TYR A 68 -12.63 -2.23 -10.94
N GLU A 69 -12.14 -2.85 -12.01
CA GLU A 69 -12.77 -2.79 -13.33
C GLU A 69 -12.97 -4.20 -13.88
N PRO A 70 -14.09 -4.47 -14.58
CA PRO A 70 -14.28 -5.75 -15.25
C PRO A 70 -13.27 -5.93 -16.40
N ALA A 71 -12.73 -7.15 -16.51
CA ALA A 71 -11.84 -7.55 -17.60
C ALA A 71 -12.51 -7.34 -18.96
N LYS A 72 -11.92 -6.50 -19.82
CA LYS A 72 -12.49 -6.18 -21.15
C LYS A 72 -12.36 -7.34 -22.15
N ARG A 73 -11.39 -8.22 -21.97
CA ARG A 73 -11.11 -9.35 -22.86
C ARG A 73 -10.91 -10.62 -22.06
N SER A 74 -11.36 -11.73 -22.63
CA SER A 74 -11.03 -13.06 -22.11
C SER A 74 -9.56 -13.39 -22.37
N SER A 75 -8.95 -14.10 -21.43
CA SER A 75 -7.63 -14.71 -21.53
C SER A 75 -7.71 -16.15 -21.01
N ALA A 76 -6.68 -16.95 -21.27
CA ALA A 76 -6.64 -18.35 -20.83
C ALA A 76 -6.90 -18.53 -19.33
N ASN A 77 -6.50 -17.56 -18.51
CA ASN A 77 -6.63 -17.61 -17.05
C ASN A 77 -7.77 -16.72 -16.51
N ARG A 78 -8.53 -16.04 -17.37
CA ARG A 78 -9.50 -15.04 -16.92
C ARG A 78 -10.58 -14.74 -17.98
N PRO A 79 -11.84 -15.10 -17.76
CA PRO A 79 -12.93 -14.72 -18.68
C PRO A 79 -13.18 -13.20 -18.67
N ALA A 80 -13.74 -12.68 -19.76
CA ALA A 80 -14.23 -11.30 -19.78
C ALA A 80 -15.28 -11.08 -18.69
N GLY A 81 -15.24 -9.90 -18.06
CA GLY A 81 -16.15 -9.54 -16.96
C GLY A 81 -15.62 -9.84 -15.55
N THR A 82 -14.55 -10.64 -15.38
CA THR A 82 -13.93 -10.82 -14.05
C THR A 82 -13.43 -9.47 -13.52
N ILE A 83 -13.79 -9.12 -12.27
CA ILE A 83 -13.31 -7.89 -11.63
C ILE A 83 -11.80 -7.99 -11.41
N GLU A 84 -11.09 -7.00 -11.96
CA GLU A 84 -9.65 -6.84 -11.84
C GLU A 84 -9.31 -5.59 -11.05
N MET A 85 -8.34 -5.72 -10.16
CA MET A 85 -7.70 -4.60 -9.51
C MET A 85 -6.66 -3.99 -10.46
N LYS A 86 -6.79 -2.70 -10.75
CA LYS A 86 -5.84 -1.95 -11.58
C LYS A 86 -5.26 -0.77 -10.82
N PRO A 87 -3.94 -0.52 -10.93
CA PRO A 87 -3.35 0.68 -10.37
C PRO A 87 -3.88 1.93 -11.09
N ILE A 88 -4.13 2.98 -10.31
CA ILE A 88 -4.40 4.31 -10.87
C ILE A 88 -3.09 4.85 -11.43
N GLU A 89 -3.01 5.01 -12.75
CA GLU A 89 -1.76 5.44 -13.42
C GLU A 89 -1.47 6.93 -13.22
N SER A 90 -2.51 7.78 -13.22
CA SER A 90 -2.41 9.23 -13.04
C SER A 90 -3.09 9.63 -11.75
N ILE A 91 -2.29 10.13 -10.80
CA ILE A 91 -2.77 10.51 -9.48
C ILE A 91 -2.93 12.02 -9.46
N THR A 92 -4.17 12.45 -9.42
CA THR A 92 -4.52 13.87 -9.34
C THR A 92 -4.75 14.28 -7.89
N LYS A 93 -4.71 15.59 -7.65
CA LYS A 93 -5.02 16.18 -6.35
C LYS A 93 -6.41 15.77 -5.85
N GLU A 94 -7.38 15.62 -6.74
CA GLU A 94 -8.74 15.20 -6.42
C GLU A 94 -8.76 13.76 -5.92
N ILE A 95 -8.01 12.85 -6.55
CA ILE A 95 -7.91 11.46 -6.12
C ILE A 95 -7.31 11.38 -4.72
N ILE A 96 -6.18 12.05 -4.48
CA ILE A 96 -5.56 12.09 -3.14
C ILE A 96 -6.54 12.67 -2.13
N ARG A 97 -7.18 13.80 -2.42
CA ARG A 97 -8.15 14.45 -1.53
C ARG A 97 -9.31 13.50 -1.16
N THR A 98 -9.86 12.78 -2.13
CA THR A 98 -10.92 11.79 -1.90
C THR A 98 -10.43 10.67 -0.98
N PHE A 99 -9.22 10.14 -1.22
CA PHE A 99 -8.63 9.12 -0.33
C PHE A 99 -8.41 9.65 1.08
N LEU A 100 -7.98 10.91 1.24
CA LEU A 100 -7.82 11.53 2.55
C LEU A 100 -9.15 11.58 3.31
N ILE A 101 -10.21 12.07 2.66
CA ILE A 101 -11.52 12.25 3.27
C ILE A 101 -12.19 10.91 3.57
N GLU A 102 -12.16 9.98 2.62
CA GLU A 102 -12.95 8.75 2.70
C GLU A 102 -12.23 7.60 3.41
N LYS A 103 -10.89 7.61 3.42
CA LYS A 103 -10.09 6.48 3.93
C LYS A 103 -9.18 6.89 5.08
N VAL A 104 -8.33 7.91 4.87
CA VAL A 104 -7.27 8.26 5.84
C VAL A 104 -7.86 8.89 7.10
N LEU A 105 -8.65 9.96 6.99
CA LEU A 105 -9.23 10.64 8.15
C LEU A 105 -10.12 9.72 9.01
N PRO A 106 -10.98 8.86 8.44
CA PRO A 106 -11.71 7.87 9.21
C PRO A 106 -10.79 6.88 9.93
N ALA A 107 -9.73 6.40 9.28
CA ALA A 107 -8.77 5.48 9.90
C ALA A 107 -7.99 6.14 11.05
N ILE A 108 -7.58 7.41 10.87
CA ILE A 108 -6.98 8.24 11.93
C ILE A 108 -7.95 8.27 13.10
N ARG A 109 -9.19 8.71 12.90
CA ARG A 109 -10.19 8.85 13.96
C ARG A 109 -10.48 7.53 14.70
N ALA A 110 -10.49 6.41 13.98
CA ALA A 110 -10.76 5.10 14.57
C ALA A 110 -9.63 4.60 15.48
N GLN A 111 -8.39 4.94 15.16
CA GLN A 111 -7.20 4.45 15.88
C GLN A 111 -6.57 5.49 16.80
N TRP A 112 -7.01 6.76 16.72
CA TRP A 112 -6.39 7.84 17.47
C TRP A 112 -6.51 7.59 18.99
N PRO A 113 -5.43 7.82 19.75
CA PRO A 113 -5.47 7.65 21.19
C PRO A 113 -6.52 8.54 21.85
N ARG A 114 -7.28 7.96 22.79
CA ARG A 114 -8.42 8.65 23.43
C ARG A 114 -7.98 9.87 24.22
N GLU A 115 -6.77 9.88 24.78
CA GLU A 115 -6.24 11.03 25.51
C GLU A 115 -6.13 12.30 24.66
N ASP A 116 -6.08 12.15 23.33
CA ASP A 116 -5.90 13.24 22.38
C ASP A 116 -7.07 13.41 21.41
N ALA A 117 -8.21 12.73 21.65
CA ALA A 117 -9.37 12.79 20.77
C ALA A 117 -9.92 14.21 20.56
N ASN A 118 -9.69 15.12 21.53
CA ASN A 118 -10.14 16.51 21.49
C ASN A 118 -9.02 17.51 21.17
N LYS A 119 -7.81 17.03 20.85
CA LYS A 119 -6.68 17.90 20.50
C LYS A 119 -6.61 18.06 18.98
N PRO A 120 -6.25 19.25 18.46
CA PRO A 120 -5.94 19.40 17.05
C PRO A 120 -4.81 18.44 16.66
N GLY A 121 -4.99 17.72 15.57
CA GLY A 121 -3.98 16.87 14.97
C GLY A 121 -3.44 17.49 13.68
N ASP A 122 -2.13 17.52 13.54
CA ASP A 122 -1.47 17.99 12.33
C ASP A 122 -1.22 16.83 11.36
N ILE A 123 -1.56 17.02 10.09
CA ILE A 123 -1.26 16.08 9.02
C ILE A 123 -0.17 16.70 8.15
N GLN A 124 0.99 16.06 8.12
CA GLN A 124 2.11 16.46 7.28
C GLN A 124 2.08 15.71 5.95
N GLN A 125 2.24 16.45 4.85
CA GLN A 125 2.49 15.95 3.49
C GLN A 125 3.72 16.65 2.91
N ASP A 126 4.26 16.11 1.82
CA ASP A 126 5.23 16.82 1.00
C ASP A 126 4.55 17.88 0.10
N ASN A 127 5.36 18.60 -0.69
CA ASN A 127 4.87 19.66 -1.58
C ASN A 127 4.74 19.15 -3.04
N ALA A 128 4.49 17.86 -3.24
CA ALA A 128 4.41 17.23 -4.55
C ALA A 128 3.25 17.75 -5.41
#